data_AF-A0A2N5RMP1-F1
#
_entry.id   AF-A0A2N5RMP1-F1
#
_cell.length_a   1.000
_cell.length_b   1.000
_cell.length_c   1.000
_cell.angle_alpha   90.00
_cell.angle_beta   90.00
_cell.angle_gamma   90.00
#
_symmetry.space_group_name_H-M   'P 1'
#
loop_
_entity.id
_entity.type
_entity.pdbx_description
1 polymer ?
#
loop_
_entity_poly.entity_id
_entity_poly.type
_entity_poly.pdbx_seq_one_letter_code
_entity_poly.pdbx_strand_id
1 'polypeptide(L)'
;MTDLISLEVGQDFLDRFERICEFLGVEPDLNVTVFECSSLEEFNQMTGMGYHIGAVYVNGVVYTQPFAILKKKECFEDIILHELLHHVLQLNFHLPHWAEEGIILTLLGTKPEEIFGYHRECLLRFSEEVTYEEIPHFVDRYRRSHLEHR
;
A
#
# COMPACT_ATOMS: atom_id res chain seq x y z
N MET A 1 -23.49 -6.39 -8.50
CA MET A 1 -23.79 -6.07 -7.08
C MET A 1 -22.44 -5.80 -6.46
N THR A 2 -22.20 -4.55 -6.05
CA THR A 2 -20.96 -4.18 -5.36
C THR A 2 -21.22 -4.47 -3.89
N ASP A 3 -20.85 -5.67 -3.44
CA ASP A 3 -20.90 -5.97 -2.01
C ASP A 3 -19.75 -5.19 -1.37
N LEU A 4 -20.08 -4.14 -0.62
CA LEU A 4 -19.14 -3.42 0.23
C LEU A 4 -18.72 -4.37 1.34
N ILE A 5 -17.56 -5.00 1.18
CA ILE A 5 -17.00 -5.85 2.22
C ILE A 5 -16.38 -4.94 3.28
N SER A 6 -17.00 -4.89 4.46
CA SER A 6 -16.30 -4.42 5.67
C SER A 6 -15.21 -5.43 5.96
N LEU A 7 -13.95 -5.08 5.73
CA LEU A 7 -12.82 -5.92 6.09
C LEU A 7 -12.80 -6.08 7.61
N GLU A 8 -13.00 -7.31 8.10
CA GLU A 8 -12.71 -7.66 9.49
C GLU A 8 -11.18 -7.76 9.65
N VAL A 9 -10.53 -6.61 9.90
CA VAL A 9 -9.12 -6.54 10.31
C VAL A 9 -9.02 -6.43 11.83
N GLY A 10 -7.96 -7.00 12.42
CA GLY A 10 -7.75 -6.96 13.87
C GLY A 10 -7.35 -5.56 14.38
N GLN A 11 -7.43 -5.36 15.70
CA GLN A 11 -6.97 -4.10 16.33
C GLN A 11 -5.47 -3.85 16.07
N ASP A 12 -4.65 -4.90 16.13
CA ASP A 12 -3.21 -4.80 15.88
C ASP A 12 -2.87 -4.25 14.49
N PHE A 13 -3.72 -4.55 13.49
CA PHE A 13 -3.62 -4.02 12.13
C PHE A 13 -3.88 -2.50 12.11
N LEU A 14 -4.97 -2.06 12.75
CA LEU A 14 -5.34 -0.65 12.82
C LEU A 14 -4.26 0.16 13.56
N ASP A 15 -3.79 -0.36 14.71
CA ASP A 15 -2.72 0.26 15.48
C ASP A 15 -1.43 0.40 14.66
N ARG A 16 -1.10 -0.60 13.83
CA ARG A 16 0.07 -0.54 12.94
C ARG A 16 -0.10 0.54 11.88
N PHE A 17 -1.26 0.61 11.24
CA PHE A 17 -1.57 1.62 10.23
C PHE A 17 -1.53 3.04 10.80
N GLU A 18 -2.18 3.26 11.95
CA GLU A 18 -2.21 4.56 12.63
C GLU A 18 -0.81 5.03 13.03
N ARG A 19 0.02 4.14 13.59
CA ARG A 19 1.43 4.46 13.92
C ARG A 19 2.25 4.89 12.71
N ILE A 20 2.03 4.24 11.56
CA ILE A 20 2.73 4.62 10.32
C ILE A 20 2.26 6.00 9.84
N CYS A 21 0.95 6.27 9.89
CA CYS A 21 0.41 7.58 9.53
C CYS A 21 0.94 8.70 10.45
N GLU A 22 0.97 8.45 11.76
CA GLU A 22 1.54 9.37 12.75
C GLU A 22 3.02 9.64 12.45
N PHE A 23 3.81 8.59 12.17
CA PHE A 23 5.22 8.70 11.81
C PHE A 23 5.44 9.58 10.55
N LEU A 24 4.56 9.45 9.55
CA LEU A 24 4.59 10.25 8.32
C LEU A 24 4.03 11.67 8.49
N GLY A 25 3.43 11.99 9.64
CA GLY A 25 2.79 13.28 9.89
C GLY A 25 1.58 13.51 8.97
N VAL A 26 0.73 12.50 8.83
CA VAL A 26 -0.52 12.55 8.04
C VAL A 26 -1.68 11.96 8.85
N GLU A 27 -2.89 12.41 8.55
CA GLU A 27 -4.10 11.84 9.13
C GLU A 27 -4.38 10.47 8.48
N PRO A 28 -4.71 9.43 9.27
CA PRO A 28 -5.09 8.13 8.72
C PRO A 28 -6.42 8.26 7.97
N ASP A 29 -6.47 7.69 6.76
CA ASP A 29 -7.68 7.60 5.95
C ASP A 29 -7.93 6.16 5.52
N LEU A 30 -9.09 5.63 5.92
CA LEU A 30 -9.58 4.28 5.58
C LEU A 30 -10.74 4.33 4.57
N ASN A 31 -11.01 5.48 3.95
CA ASN A 31 -12.05 5.66 2.95
C ASN A 31 -11.60 5.09 1.59
N VAL A 32 -11.42 3.78 1.58
CA VAL A 32 -11.04 3.00 0.42
C VAL A 32 -12.11 1.93 0.16
N THR A 33 -12.43 1.70 -1.10
CA THR A 33 -13.28 0.56 -1.48
C THR A 33 -12.39 -0.65 -1.74
N VAL A 34 -12.67 -1.79 -1.09
CA VAL A 34 -11.94 -3.03 -1.35
C VAL A 34 -12.82 -3.94 -2.20
N PHE A 35 -12.33 -4.31 -3.38
CA PHE A 35 -12.99 -5.18 -4.33
C PHE A 35 -12.26 -6.53 -4.39
N GLU A 36 -12.89 -7.56 -3.82
CA GLU A 36 -12.41 -8.94 -3.94
C GLU A 36 -12.78 -9.51 -5.32
N CYS A 37 -11.78 -9.80 -6.16
CA CYS A 37 -12.03 -10.53 -7.40
C CYS A 37 -12.39 -11.99 -7.08
N SER A 38 -13.35 -12.55 -7.82
CA SER A 38 -13.83 -13.93 -7.69
C SER A 38 -12.80 -14.98 -8.13
N SER A 39 -11.81 -14.58 -8.94
CA SER A 39 -10.77 -15.48 -9.44
C SER A 39 -9.47 -14.71 -9.76
N LEU A 40 -8.37 -15.46 -9.91
CA LEU A 40 -7.10 -14.92 -10.40
C LEU A 40 -7.23 -14.35 -11.82
N GLU A 41 -8.08 -14.97 -12.64
CA GLU A 41 -8.36 -14.52 -14.01
C GLU A 41 -9.06 -13.16 -14.02
N GLU A 42 -10.12 -12.99 -13.22
CA GLU A 42 -10.81 -11.70 -13.08
C GLU A 42 -9.84 -10.63 -12.56
N PHE A 43 -9.02 -10.95 -11.56
CA PHE A 43 -8.01 -10.04 -11.04
C PHE A 43 -7.05 -9.56 -12.16
N ASN A 44 -6.53 -10.48 -12.97
CA ASN A 44 -5.66 -10.12 -14.09
C ASN A 44 -6.39 -9.30 -15.17
N GLN A 45 -7.64 -9.62 -15.49
CA GLN A 45 -8.43 -8.85 -16.45
C GLN A 45 -8.72 -7.43 -15.96
N MET A 46 -8.99 -7.26 -14.67
CA MET A 46 -9.32 -5.97 -14.05
C MET A 46 -8.08 -5.09 -13.86
N THR A 47 -6.94 -5.67 -13.51
CA THR A 47 -5.74 -4.90 -13.09
C THR A 47 -4.59 -4.93 -14.10
N GLY A 48 -4.59 -5.91 -15.02
CA GLY A 48 -3.45 -6.20 -15.89
C GLY A 48 -2.27 -6.88 -15.18
N MET A 49 -2.35 -7.12 -13.86
CA MET A 49 -1.24 -7.65 -13.07
C MET A 49 -1.15 -9.16 -13.10
N GLY A 50 0.07 -9.68 -13.02
CA GLY A 50 0.32 -11.12 -12.93
C GLY A 50 -0.08 -11.72 -11.58
N TYR A 51 -0.27 -13.04 -11.52
CA TYR A 51 -0.78 -13.76 -10.34
C TYR A 51 0.15 -13.77 -9.11
N HIS A 52 1.36 -13.22 -9.24
CA HIS A 52 2.29 -13.03 -8.12
C HIS A 52 1.96 -11.76 -7.32
N ILE A 53 1.17 -10.84 -7.86
CA ILE A 53 0.68 -9.63 -7.20
C ILE A 53 -0.65 -9.93 -6.51
N GLY A 54 -0.75 -9.65 -5.21
CA GLY A 54 -1.90 -10.02 -4.39
C GLY A 54 -3.05 -9.00 -4.42
N ALA A 55 -2.73 -7.72 -4.57
CA ALA A 55 -3.70 -6.63 -4.71
C ALA A 55 -3.06 -5.45 -5.46
N VAL A 56 -3.88 -4.46 -5.82
CA VAL A 56 -3.45 -3.17 -6.38
C VAL A 56 -4.43 -2.08 -5.97
N TYR A 57 -3.90 -0.96 -5.48
CA TYR A 57 -4.63 0.28 -5.29
C TYR A 57 -4.69 1.12 -6.57
N VAL A 58 -5.90 1.51 -6.98
CA VAL A 58 -6.13 2.42 -8.11
C VAL A 58 -7.29 3.35 -7.77
N ASN A 59 -7.03 4.66 -7.68
CA ASN A 59 -8.04 5.72 -7.58
C ASN A 59 -9.11 5.48 -6.48
N GLY A 60 -8.67 5.15 -5.26
CA GLY A 60 -9.59 4.92 -4.13
C GLY A 60 -10.18 3.51 -4.05
N VAL A 61 -9.74 2.61 -4.93
CA VAL A 61 -10.19 1.21 -4.95
C VAL A 61 -9.00 0.26 -4.83
N VAL A 62 -9.06 -0.68 -3.90
CA VAL A 62 -8.11 -1.80 -3.79
C VAL A 62 -8.73 -3.02 -4.44
N TYR A 63 -8.19 -3.45 -5.57
CA TYR A 63 -8.56 -4.70 -6.22
C TYR A 63 -7.70 -5.81 -5.64
N THR A 64 -8.28 -6.92 -5.18
CA THR A 64 -7.53 -8.04 -4.61
C THR A 64 -7.76 -9.32 -5.37
N GLN A 65 -6.79 -10.24 -5.32
CA GLN A 65 -7.08 -11.66 -5.53
C GLN A 65 -8.13 -12.15 -4.50
N PRO A 66 -8.76 -13.33 -4.72
CA PRO A 66 -9.68 -13.90 -3.74
C PRO A 66 -9.07 -13.95 -2.33
N PHE A 67 -9.79 -13.47 -1.33
CA PHE A 67 -9.33 -13.39 0.05
C PHE A 67 -8.95 -14.76 0.61
N ALA A 68 -9.68 -15.81 0.20
CA ALA A 68 -9.35 -17.19 0.58
C ALA A 68 -7.93 -17.59 0.13
N ILE A 69 -7.45 -17.10 -1.01
CA ILE A 69 -6.09 -17.36 -1.50
C ILE A 69 -5.07 -16.58 -0.67
N LEU A 70 -5.33 -15.29 -0.41
CA LEU A 70 -4.44 -14.42 0.35
C LEU A 70 -4.30 -14.88 1.81
N LYS A 71 -5.43 -15.24 2.45
CA LYS A 71 -5.45 -15.80 3.81
C LYS A 71 -4.71 -17.13 3.89
N LYS A 72 -4.88 -18.01 2.89
CA LYS A 72 -4.16 -19.29 2.83
C LYS A 72 -2.64 -19.11 2.68
N LYS A 73 -2.21 -18.03 2.04
CA LYS A 73 -0.79 -17.64 1.91
C LYS A 73 -0.27 -16.84 3.11
N GLU A 74 -1.12 -16.58 4.11
CA GLU A 74 -0.79 -15.82 5.31
C GLU A 74 -0.27 -14.40 5.03
N CYS A 75 -0.66 -13.80 3.90
CA CYS A 75 -0.21 -12.46 3.48
C CYS A 75 -1.35 -11.44 3.31
N PHE A 76 -2.57 -11.80 3.69
CA PHE A 76 -3.75 -10.97 3.50
C PHE A 76 -3.63 -9.59 4.15
N GLU A 77 -3.30 -9.54 5.44
CA GLU A 77 -3.22 -8.28 6.18
C GLU A 77 -2.07 -7.39 5.67
N ASP A 78 -0.89 -7.97 5.43
CA ASP A 78 0.25 -7.21 4.90
C ASP A 78 -0.04 -6.62 3.52
N ILE A 79 -0.75 -7.35 2.66
CA ILE A 79 -1.18 -6.85 1.35
C ILE A 79 -2.18 -5.69 1.52
N ILE A 80 -3.22 -5.85 2.34
CA ILE A 80 -4.18 -4.74 2.54
C ILE A 80 -3.50 -3.52 3.12
N LEU A 81 -2.58 -3.70 4.08
CA LEU A 81 -1.84 -2.60 4.67
C LEU A 81 -0.96 -1.89 3.63
N HIS A 82 -0.29 -2.64 2.77
CA HIS A 82 0.49 -2.09 1.66
C HIS A 82 -0.37 -1.19 0.76
N GLU A 83 -1.54 -1.66 0.35
CA GLU A 83 -2.44 -0.88 -0.52
C GLU A 83 -3.08 0.33 0.19
N LEU A 84 -3.35 0.25 1.49
CA LEU A 84 -3.79 1.39 2.29
C LEU A 84 -2.71 2.48 2.39
N LEU A 85 -1.44 2.09 2.45
CA LEU A 85 -0.35 3.05 2.45
C LEU A 85 -0.21 3.75 1.11
N HIS A 86 -0.44 3.06 -0.03
CA HIS A 86 -0.59 3.73 -1.32
C HIS A 86 -1.68 4.79 -1.29
N HIS A 87 -2.86 4.46 -0.74
CA HIS A 87 -3.96 5.41 -0.61
C HIS A 87 -3.54 6.67 0.17
N VAL A 88 -3.03 6.52 1.39
CA VAL A 88 -2.62 7.64 2.23
C VAL A 88 -1.49 8.44 1.60
N LEU A 89 -0.50 7.78 1.01
CA LEU A 89 0.64 8.47 0.39
C LEU A 89 0.18 9.28 -0.84
N GLN A 90 -0.66 8.71 -1.69
CA GLN A 90 -1.14 9.41 -2.90
C GLN A 90 -2.09 10.56 -2.57
N LEU A 91 -2.84 10.49 -1.46
CA LEU A 91 -3.67 11.61 -0.98
C LEU A 91 -2.84 12.79 -0.47
N ASN A 92 -1.68 12.53 0.12
CA ASN A 92 -0.90 13.54 0.85
C ASN A 92 0.36 14.01 0.11
N PHE A 93 0.89 13.23 -0.83
CA PHE A 93 2.17 13.49 -1.47
C PHE A 93 2.13 13.27 -3.00
N HIS A 94 3.03 13.94 -3.71
CA HIS A 94 3.32 13.73 -5.14
C HIS A 94 4.64 12.96 -5.31
N LEU A 95 4.69 11.74 -4.77
CA LEU A 95 5.88 10.92 -4.81
C LEU A 95 6.10 10.32 -6.21
N PRO A 96 7.36 10.19 -6.67
CA PRO A 96 7.64 9.32 -7.79
C PRO A 96 7.39 7.86 -7.37
N HIS A 97 6.80 7.07 -8.26
CA HIS A 97 6.35 5.70 -7.97
C HIS A 97 7.41 4.82 -7.29
N TRP A 98 8.67 4.89 -7.73
CA TRP A 98 9.75 4.10 -7.13
C TRP A 98 9.99 4.45 -5.64
N ALA A 99 9.79 5.71 -5.26
CA ALA A 99 9.97 6.15 -3.88
C ALA A 99 8.75 5.77 -3.04
N GLU A 100 7.54 5.89 -3.60
CA GLU A 100 6.30 5.43 -2.94
C GLU A 100 6.40 3.95 -2.54
N GLU A 101 6.73 3.08 -3.50
CA GLU A 101 6.98 1.66 -3.26
C GLU A 101 8.09 1.41 -2.23
N GLY A 102 9.23 2.10 -2.38
CA GLY A 102 10.35 1.98 -1.46
C GLY A 102 9.99 2.34 -0.02
N ILE A 103 9.27 3.46 0.17
CA ILE A 103 8.78 3.92 1.47
C ILE A 103 7.87 2.87 2.09
N ILE A 104 6.87 2.38 1.35
CA ILE A 104 5.92 1.39 1.87
C ILE A 104 6.66 0.14 2.32
N LEU A 105 7.53 -0.43 1.48
CA LEU A 105 8.30 -1.63 1.80
C LEU A 105 9.20 -1.43 3.03
N THR A 106 9.84 -0.27 3.15
CA THR A 106 10.65 0.06 4.34
C THR A 106 9.80 0.18 5.61
N LEU A 107 8.64 0.85 5.55
CA LEU A 107 7.75 1.02 6.70
C LEU A 107 7.10 -0.30 7.15
N LEU A 108 6.87 -1.21 6.21
CA LEU A 108 6.38 -2.55 6.50
C LEU A 108 7.48 -3.47 7.06
N GLY A 109 8.75 -3.05 7.03
CA GLY A 109 9.88 -3.84 7.49
C GLY A 109 10.25 -5.00 6.54
N THR A 110 9.86 -4.91 5.27
CA THR A 110 10.13 -5.92 4.26
C THR A 110 11.63 -6.04 3.99
N LYS A 111 12.12 -7.27 3.86
CA LYS A 111 13.53 -7.52 3.57
C LYS A 111 13.79 -7.71 2.07
N PRO A 112 14.94 -7.25 1.53
CA PRO A 112 15.24 -7.40 0.10
C PRO A 112 15.28 -8.84 -0.42
N GLU A 113 15.45 -9.83 0.44
CA GLU A 113 15.42 -11.27 0.10
C GLU A 113 14.00 -11.85 -0.01
N GLU A 114 12.97 -11.14 0.47
CA GLU A 114 11.56 -11.58 0.47
C GLU A 114 10.82 -11.15 -0.81
N ILE A 115 11.39 -10.18 -1.54
CA ILE A 115 10.78 -9.57 -2.72
C ILE A 115 11.70 -9.64 -3.93
N PHE A 116 11.12 -9.56 -5.13
CA PHE A 116 11.85 -9.71 -6.39
C PHE A 116 11.42 -8.63 -7.40
N GLY A 117 12.22 -8.47 -8.46
CA GLY A 117 11.92 -7.54 -9.56
C GLY A 117 11.84 -6.09 -9.09
N TYR A 118 10.87 -5.35 -9.65
CA TYR A 118 10.74 -3.90 -9.46
C TYR A 118 10.62 -3.46 -7.99
N HIS A 119 9.84 -4.16 -7.16
CA HIS A 119 9.70 -3.85 -5.73
C HIS A 119 11.05 -3.93 -5.00
N ARG A 120 11.86 -4.95 -5.33
CA ARG A 120 13.20 -5.10 -4.76
C ARG A 120 14.12 -3.96 -5.18
N GLU A 121 14.05 -3.55 -6.43
CA GLU A 121 14.80 -2.39 -6.95
C GLU A 121 14.40 -1.10 -6.23
N CYS A 122 13.11 -0.89 -6.00
CA CYS A 122 12.58 0.28 -5.28
C CYS A 122 13.07 0.30 -3.82
N LEU A 123 12.94 -0.81 -3.09
CA LEU A 123 13.39 -0.92 -1.70
C LEU A 123 14.90 -0.66 -1.57
N LEU A 124 15.72 -1.28 -2.43
CA LEU A 124 17.17 -1.10 -2.41
C LEU A 124 17.54 0.35 -2.72
N ARG A 125 17.00 0.90 -3.80
CA ARG A 125 17.25 2.28 -4.18
C ARG A 125 16.86 3.26 -3.07
N PHE A 126 15.68 3.10 -2.49
CA PHE A 126 15.21 3.98 -1.43
C PHE A 126 16.12 3.89 -0.19
N SER A 127 16.53 2.69 0.19
CA SER A 127 17.41 2.45 1.35
C SER A 127 18.84 2.97 1.15
N GLU A 128 19.29 3.15 -0.10
CA GLU A 128 20.57 3.80 -0.41
C GLU A 128 20.49 5.33 -0.29
N GLU A 129 19.31 5.92 -0.46
CA GLU A 129 19.10 7.36 -0.51
C GLU A 129 18.56 7.96 0.80
N VAL A 130 17.87 7.17 1.64
CA VAL A 130 17.08 7.66 2.78
C VAL A 130 17.16 6.67 3.95
N THR A 131 17.57 7.13 5.13
CA THR A 131 17.47 6.30 6.36
C THR A 131 16.05 6.29 6.89
N TYR A 132 15.73 5.32 7.76
CA TYR A 132 14.39 5.21 8.34
C TYR A 132 13.94 6.52 9.00
N GLU A 133 14.80 7.14 9.80
CA GLU A 133 14.53 8.38 10.53
C GLU A 133 14.32 9.59 9.62
N GLU A 134 14.84 9.54 8.39
CA GLU A 134 14.75 10.62 7.40
C GLU A 134 13.46 10.54 6.58
N ILE A 135 12.73 9.42 6.60
CA ILE A 135 11.50 9.21 5.81
C ILE A 135 10.51 10.38 5.94
N PRO A 136 10.15 10.86 7.16
CA PRO A 136 9.17 11.94 7.29
C PRO A 136 9.64 13.24 6.62
N HIS A 137 10.94 13.53 6.69
CA HIS A 137 11.53 14.70 6.05
C HIS A 137 11.61 14.53 4.53
N PHE A 138 11.88 13.30 4.06
CA PHE A 138 11.90 12.98 2.63
C PHE A 138 10.54 13.21 1.99
N VAL A 139 9.46 12.66 2.57
CA VAL A 139 8.10 12.76 2.01
C VAL A 139 7.58 14.19 2.05
N ASP A 140 7.98 14.99 3.04
CA ASP A 140 7.55 16.38 3.18
C ASP A 140 7.97 17.24 1.97
N ARG A 141 9.09 16.91 1.32
CA ARG A 141 9.52 17.56 0.07
C ARG A 141 8.55 17.38 -1.09
N TYR A 142 7.67 16.38 -0.99
CA TYR A 142 6.65 16.03 -1.98
C TYR A 142 5.23 16.33 -1.47
N ARG A 143 5.07 16.99 -0.32
CA ARG A 143 3.75 17.25 0.28
C ARG A 143 2.86 18.04 -0.70
N ARG A 144 1.65 17.53 -0.89
CA ARG A 144 0.59 18.25 -1.61
C ARG A 144 0.20 19.48 -0.81
N SER A 145 0.19 20.64 -1.45
CA SER A 145 -0.42 21.81 -0.83
C SER A 145 -1.94 21.59 -0.76
N HIS A 146 -2.57 21.83 0.39
CA HIS A 146 -4.04 21.72 0.58
C HIS A 146 -4.88 22.66 -0.32
N LEU A 147 -4.28 23.32 -1.31
CA LEU A 147 -4.92 24.23 -2.24
C LEU A 147 -5.40 23.57 -3.54
N GLU A 148 -5.07 22.30 -3.78
CA GLU A 148 -5.38 21.62 -5.06
C GLU A 148 -6.66 20.76 -5.06
N HIS A 149 -7.36 20.64 -3.93
CA HIS A 149 -8.63 19.91 -3.83
C HIS A 149 -9.80 20.84 -3.47
N ARG A 150 -10.09 21.80 -4.35
CA ARG A 150 -11.34 22.58 -4.35
C ARG A 150 -12.03 22.51 -5.71
#